data_AF-A0A644XRK3-F1
#
_entry.id   AF-A0A644XRK3-F1
#
_cell.length_a   1.000
_cell.length_b   1.000
_cell.length_c   1.000
_cell.angle_alpha   90.00
_cell.angle_beta   90.00
_cell.angle_gamma   90.00
#
_symmetry.space_group_name_H-M   'P 1'
#
loop_
_entity.id
_entity.type
_entity.pdbx_description
1 polymer ?
#
loop_
_entity_poly.entity_id
_entity_poly.type
_entity_poly.pdbx_seq_one_letter_code
_entity_poly.pdbx_strand_id
1 'polypeptide(L)' 'MNAHFNNKYKNGRETNPAISRILCSKPTPNPVLENLYKQYCESLGFVANDKGTFGVERKY' A
#
# COMPACT_ATOMS: atom_id res chain seq x y z
N MET A 1 1.27 17.36 -3.16
CA MET A 1 1.75 16.71 -1.91
C MET A 1 1.23 17.36 -0.64
N ASN A 2 1.27 18.69 -0.49
CA ASN A 2 0.91 19.39 0.75
C ASN A 2 -0.50 19.06 1.30
N ALA A 3 -1.51 18.99 0.42
CA ALA A 3 -2.88 18.63 0.79
C ALA A 3 -3.03 17.16 1.26
N HIS A 4 -2.19 16.23 0.80
CA HIS A 4 -2.26 14.83 1.23
C HIS A 4 -1.65 14.63 2.63
N PHE A 5 -0.51 15.28 2.91
CA PHE A 5 0.15 15.19 4.21
C PHE A 5 -0.61 15.94 5.31
N ASN A 6 -1.31 17.03 4.97
CA ASN A 6 -2.05 17.85 5.94
C ASN A 6 -3.54 17.52 6.05
N ASN A 7 -4.01 16.42 5.44
CA ASN A 7 -5.41 16.03 5.54
C ASN A 7 -5.71 15.42 6.92
N LYS A 8 -6.28 16.23 7.82
CA LYS A 8 -6.71 15.81 9.16
C LYS A 8 -7.82 14.75 9.15
N TYR A 9 -8.54 14.61 8.04
CA TYR A 9 -9.65 13.66 7.87
C TYR A 9 -9.23 12.37 7.16
N LYS A 10 -7.93 12.17 6.87
CA LYS A 10 -7.45 10.93 6.25
C LYS A 10 -7.67 9.76 7.22
N ASN A 11 -8.69 8.94 6.94
CA ASN A 11 -8.98 7.73 7.70
C ASN A 11 -9.06 6.49 6.80
N GLY A 12 -7.96 5.75 6.74
CA GLY A 12 -7.88 4.50 5.96
C GLY A 12 -8.86 3.42 6.42
N ARG A 13 -9.34 3.46 7.67
CA ARG A 13 -10.33 2.48 8.17
C ARG A 13 -11.71 2.68 7.58
N GLU A 14 -12.01 3.89 7.10
CA GLU A 14 -13.27 4.22 6.42
C GLU A 14 -13.11 4.21 4.89
N THR A 15 -12.04 4.81 4.37
CA THR A 15 -11.84 4.93 2.93
C THR A 15 -11.51 3.59 2.27
N ASN A 16 -10.70 2.72 2.90
CA ASN A 16 -10.32 1.45 2.26
C ASN A 16 -11.51 0.50 2.05
N PRO A 17 -12.42 0.31 3.04
CA PRO A 17 -13.65 -0.45 2.79
C PRO A 17 -14.56 0.16 1.74
N ALA A 18 -14.68 1.50 1.71
CA ALA A 18 -15.49 2.19 0.71
C ALA A 18 -14.93 1.99 -0.71
N ILE A 19 -13.62 2.16 -0.90
CA ILE A 19 -12.94 1.91 -2.18
C ILE A 19 -13.12 0.45 -2.59
N SER A 20 -12.92 -0.50 -1.68
CA SER A 20 -13.08 -1.92 -1.98
C SER A 20 -14.50 -2.27 -2.43
N ARG A 21 -15.51 -1.62 -1.83
CA ARG A 21 -16.91 -1.77 -2.22
C ARG A 21 -17.17 -1.21 -3.62
N ILE A 22 -16.63 -0.03 -3.93
CA ILE A 22 -16.77 0.62 -5.25
C ILE A 22 -16.12 -0.23 -6.34
N LEU A 23 -14.93 -0.76 -6.08
CA LEU A 23 -14.18 -1.57 -7.04
C LEU A 23 -14.62 -3.05 -7.08
N CYS A 24 -15.55 -3.44 -6.20
CA CYS A 24 -15.95 -4.84 -5.99
C CYS A 24 -14.76 -5.80 -5.80
N SER A 25 -13.66 -5.30 -5.24
CA SER A 25 -12.40 -6.04 -5.10
C SER A 25 -11.64 -5.55 -3.87
N LYS A 26 -10.81 -6.41 -3.29
CA LYS A 26 -9.93 -6.09 -2.16
C LYS A 26 -8.48 -6.29 -2.60
N PRO A 27 -7.56 -5.41 -2.17
CA PRO A 27 -6.14 -5.68 -2.35
C PRO A 27 -5.77 -7.00 -1.67
N THR A 28 -5.00 -7.83 -2.36
CA THR A 28 -4.53 -9.12 -1.85
C THR A 28 -3.01 -9.26 -2.00
N PRO A 29 -2.37 -10.13 -1.20
CA PRO A 29 -0.98 -10.48 -1.44
C PRO A 29 -0.80 -11.04 -2.86
N ASN A 30 0.28 -10.63 -3.52
CA ASN A 30 0.63 -11.13 -4.85
C ASN A 30 2.16 -11.28 -4.91
N PRO A 31 2.70 -12.52 -4.93
CA PRO A 31 4.14 -12.76 -4.92
C PRO A 31 4.90 -12.13 -6.09
N VAL A 32 4.27 -12.06 -7.27
CA VAL A 32 4.88 -11.48 -8.46
C VAL A 32 5.03 -9.97 -8.29
N LEU A 33 3.97 -9.30 -7.82
CA LEU A 33 4.00 -7.85 -7.58
C LEU A 33 4.90 -7.47 -6.40
N GLU A 34 4.96 -8.30 -5.36
CA GLU A 34 5.91 -8.11 -4.26
C GLU A 34 7.36 -8.19 -4.74
N ASN A 35 7.69 -9.18 -5.58
CA ASN A 35 9.03 -9.29 -6.15
C ASN A 35 9.39 -8.08 -7.03
N LEU A 36 8.47 -7.64 -7.89
CA LEU A 36 8.68 -6.45 -8.73
C LEU A 36 8.84 -5.17 -7.88
N TYR A 37 8.06 -5.04 -6.81
CA TYR A 37 8.19 -3.94 -5.86
C TYR A 37 9.56 -3.93 -5.16
N LYS A 38 10.06 -5.10 -4.72
CA LYS A 38 11.39 -5.24 -4.11
C LYS A 38 12.49 -4.85 -5.09
N GLN A 39 12.45 -5.36 -6.32
CA GLN A 39 13.41 -5.00 -7.39
C GLN A 39 13.39 -3.49 -7.67
N TYR A 40 12.20 -2.88 -7.67
CA TYR A 40 12.08 -1.43 -7.83
C TYR A 40 12.73 -0.67 -6.68
N CYS A 41 12.50 -1.07 -5.42
CA CYS A 41 13.19 -0.46 -4.27
C CYS A 41 14.71 -0.61 -4.36
N GLU A 42 15.20 -1.79 -4.72
CA GLU A 42 16.63 -2.03 -4.92
C GLU A 42 17.22 -1.12 -5.99
N SER A 43 16.50 -0.91 -7.10
CA SER A 43 16.91 0.03 -8.16
C SER A 43 17.02 1.49 -7.68
N LEU A 44 16.31 1.85 -6.62
CA LEU A 44 16.39 3.17 -5.96
C LEU A 44 17.48 3.23 -4.87
N GLY A 45 18.23 2.14 -4.66
CA GLY A 45 19.33 2.08 -3.70
C GLY A 45 18.93 1.74 -2.26
N PHE A 46 17.74 1.16 -2.04
CA PHE A 46 17.33 0.71 -0.70
C PHE A 46 16.57 -0.62 -0.73
N VAL A 47 16.61 -1.34 0.39
CA VAL A 47 15.88 -2.59 0.56
C VAL A 47 14.50 -2.32 1.14
N ALA A 48 13.47 -2.87 0.52
CA ALA A 48 12.12 -2.79 1.04
C ALA A 48 11.98 -3.54 2.37
N ASN A 49 11.25 -2.96 3.34
CA ASN A 49 10.88 -3.69 4.56
C ASN A 49 10.04 -4.92 4.23
N ASP A 50 10.23 -6.01 4.98
CA ASP A 50 9.49 -7.27 4.80
C ASP A 50 7.97 -7.12 4.91
N LYS A 51 7.51 -6.16 5.71
CA LYS A 51 6.09 -5.87 5.91
C LYS A 51 5.73 -4.46 5.47
N GLY A 52 4.46 -4.28 5.10
CA GLY A 52 3.87 -2.97 4.83
C GLY A 52 3.67 -2.13 6.09
N THR A 53 3.04 -0.98 5.92
CA THR A 53 2.72 -0.06 7.03
C THR A 53 1.92 -0.77 8.13
N PHE A 54 2.19 -0.48 9.40
CA PHE A 54 1.59 -1.15 10.56
C PHE A 54 1.95 -2.64 10.71
N GLY A 55 3.00 -3.12 10.04
CA GLY A 55 3.49 -4.49 10.19
C GLY A 55 2.55 -5.55 9.59
N VAL A 56 1.68 -5.16 8.66
CA VAL A 56 0.83 -6.09 7.90
C VAL A 56 1.50 -6.48 6.59
N GLU A 57 1.15 -7.64 6.05
CA GLU A 57 1.58 -8.05 4.72
C GLU A 57 1.13 -7.03 3.67
N ARG A 58 2.00 -6.73 2.69
CA ARG A 58 1.65 -5.86 1.57
C ARG A 58 0.61 -6.52 0.69
N LYS A 59 -0.25 -5.68 0.14
CA LYS A 59 -1.36 -6.06 -0.71
C LYS A 59 -1.37 -5.12 -1.90
N TYR A 60 -1.76 -5.65 -3.05
CA TYR A 60 -1.77 -4.96 -4.33
C TYR A 60 -3.17 -4.95 -4.91
#